data_AF-K9SPS0-F1
#
_entry.id   AF-K9SPS0-F1
#
_cell.length_a   1.000
_cell.length_b   1.000
_cell.length_c   1.000
_cell.angle_alpha   90.00
_cell.angle_beta   90.00
_cell.angle_gamma   90.00
#
_symmetry.space_group_name_H-M   'P 1'
#
loop_
_entity.id
_entity.type
_entity.pdbx_description
1 polymer ?
#
loop_
_entity_poly.entity_id
_entity_poly.type
_entity_poly.pdbx_seq_one_letter_code
_entity_poly.pdbx_strand_id
1 'polypeptide(L)'
;MLSTEPRRLEEKQAQSAPITNDGNLTIAKAIANLQGDDLGLRVYSAWWLGRFRVDDPIAVDLLIAALDDEDDRTSAGGYPMRRNAARALGKINNPKAVQPLIESLGCADFYVREAAAQSLEMLGDRSCLEALQKLLANQIPGTLPAPEKKDLAQPYDAILEALGTLGAVEAIPMIEPFLSHEIERVKFAAARAMYQLTLLGENPASANQYGDMLIEGLQHDELQIRRTALADVGAIGYFNAAPAIAATLAENSLKLISLKGLLEKQIEHNHAQSKMQANSHSDPLLPVSEEMAQVMRFMDELL
;
A
#
# COMPACT_ATOMS: atom_id res chain seq x y z
N MET A 1 -36.60 12.56 53.30
CA MET A 1 -37.44 12.73 52.09
C MET A 1 -36.74 13.78 51.25
N LEU A 2 -35.96 13.34 50.25
CA LEU A 2 -36.35 13.29 48.82
C LEU A 2 -36.34 14.71 48.23
N SER A 3 -35.65 15.01 47.13
CA SER A 3 -34.86 14.20 46.20
C SER A 3 -34.08 15.20 45.34
N THR A 4 -32.76 15.07 45.27
CA THR A 4 -31.92 15.71 44.25
C THR A 4 -31.82 14.74 43.08
N GLU A 5 -32.62 14.93 42.03
CA GLU A 5 -32.42 14.23 40.76
C GLU A 5 -31.50 15.05 39.85
N PRO A 6 -30.37 14.49 39.38
CA PRO A 6 -29.57 15.10 38.33
C PRO A 6 -30.24 14.85 36.96
N ARG A 7 -30.29 15.89 36.13
CA ARG A 7 -30.70 15.78 34.71
C ARG A 7 -29.79 14.76 34.02
N ARG A 8 -30.35 13.62 33.61
CA ARG A 8 -29.69 12.68 32.70
C ARG A 8 -29.45 13.40 31.37
N LEU A 9 -28.18 13.57 31.03
CA LEU A 9 -27.76 13.77 29.65
C LEU A 9 -28.11 12.48 28.90
N GLU A 10 -29.08 12.55 28.01
CA GLU A 10 -29.32 11.48 27.04
C GLU A 10 -28.16 11.49 26.04
N GLU A 11 -27.12 10.72 26.35
CA GLU A 11 -26.16 10.26 25.35
C GLU A 11 -26.95 9.45 24.31
N LYS A 12 -27.25 10.05 23.16
CA LYS A 12 -27.56 9.29 21.95
C LYS A 12 -26.30 8.52 21.56
N GLN A 13 -26.11 7.36 22.19
CA GLN A 13 -25.25 6.31 21.68
C GLN A 13 -25.72 6.02 20.26
N ALA A 14 -24.91 6.39 19.27
CA ALA A 14 -25.02 5.81 17.95
C ALA A 14 -24.82 4.31 18.14
N GLN A 15 -25.92 3.56 18.19
CA GLN A 15 -25.90 2.11 18.19
C GLN A 15 -25.27 1.69 16.87
N SER A 16 -23.97 1.42 16.88
CA SER A 16 -23.35 0.57 15.88
C SER A 16 -24.06 -0.77 15.97
N ALA A 17 -24.92 -1.05 15.00
CA ALA A 17 -25.61 -2.31 14.91
C ALA A 17 -24.58 -3.45 15.03
N PRO A 18 -24.87 -4.51 15.80
CA PRO A 18 -23.94 -5.63 15.92
C PRO A 18 -23.77 -6.25 14.53
N ILE A 19 -22.51 -6.34 14.08
CA ILE A 19 -22.14 -7.10 12.87
C ILE A 19 -22.60 -8.53 13.14
N THR A 20 -23.69 -8.92 12.49
CA THR A 20 -24.29 -10.24 12.66
C THR A 20 -23.34 -11.30 12.09
N ASN A 21 -23.10 -12.32 12.89
CA ASN A 21 -22.16 -13.41 12.61
C ASN A 21 -22.59 -14.23 11.39
N ASP A 22 -21.72 -14.22 10.38
CA ASP A 22 -21.52 -15.07 9.22
C ASP A 22 -22.51 -16.24 8.98
N GLY A 23 -23.48 -15.99 8.11
CA GLY A 23 -23.74 -16.92 7.02
C GLY A 23 -22.90 -16.45 5.83
N ASN A 24 -21.74 -17.09 5.61
CA ASN A 24 -20.72 -16.75 4.59
C ASN A 24 -21.26 -15.87 3.46
N LEU A 25 -20.82 -14.60 3.41
CA LEU A 25 -21.12 -13.73 2.28
C LEU A 25 -20.70 -14.44 0.98
N THR A 26 -21.63 -14.56 0.03
CA THR A 26 -21.35 -15.11 -1.30
C THR A 26 -21.10 -13.98 -2.27
N ILE A 27 -20.48 -14.26 -3.43
CA ILE A 27 -20.29 -13.25 -4.49
C ILE A 27 -21.63 -12.61 -4.87
N ALA A 28 -22.68 -13.41 -5.09
CA ALA A 28 -24.01 -12.91 -5.42
C ALA A 28 -24.60 -12.00 -4.33
N LYS A 29 -24.40 -12.34 -3.05
CA LYS A 29 -24.90 -11.51 -1.94
C LYS A 29 -24.08 -10.24 -1.75
N ALA A 30 -22.76 -10.30 -1.95
CA ALA A 30 -21.90 -9.12 -1.94
C ALA A 30 -22.28 -8.13 -3.05
N ILE A 31 -22.52 -8.64 -4.27
CA ILE A 31 -23.00 -7.85 -5.42
C ILE A 31 -24.36 -7.20 -5.09
N ALA A 32 -25.31 -7.97 -4.57
CA ALA A 32 -26.62 -7.43 -4.18
C ALA A 32 -26.51 -6.36 -3.08
N ASN A 33 -25.64 -6.58 -2.09
CA ASN A 33 -25.42 -5.63 -1.00
C ASN A 33 -24.77 -4.32 -1.48
N LEU A 34 -23.85 -4.35 -2.46
CA LEU A 34 -23.22 -3.15 -3.02
C LEU A 34 -24.24 -2.15 -3.60
N GLN A 35 -25.38 -2.66 -4.07
CA GLN A 35 -26.46 -1.90 -4.71
C GLN A 35 -27.64 -1.61 -3.76
N GLY A 36 -27.58 -2.10 -2.52
CA GLY A 36 -28.66 -1.93 -1.54
C GLY A 36 -28.56 -0.62 -0.76
N ASP A 37 -29.60 -0.28 -0.01
CA ASP A 37 -29.69 0.99 0.73
C ASP A 37 -28.85 1.02 2.03
N ASP A 38 -28.44 -0.16 2.55
CA ASP A 38 -27.65 -0.25 3.77
C ASP A 38 -26.17 0.06 3.49
N LEU A 39 -25.76 1.29 3.81
CA LEU A 39 -24.40 1.79 3.62
C LEU A 39 -23.34 0.91 4.31
N GLY A 40 -23.66 0.35 5.49
CA GLY A 40 -22.76 -0.54 6.20
C GLY A 40 -22.52 -1.84 5.44
N LEU A 41 -23.59 -2.43 4.88
CA LEU A 41 -23.48 -3.63 4.05
C LEU A 41 -22.77 -3.37 2.72
N ARG A 42 -22.94 -2.18 2.12
CA ARG A 42 -22.19 -1.78 0.91
C ARG A 42 -20.69 -1.75 1.19
N VAL A 43 -20.28 -1.03 2.24
CA VAL A 43 -18.87 -0.90 2.65
C VAL A 43 -18.27 -2.26 3.00
N TYR A 44 -18.98 -3.06 3.80
CA TYR A 44 -18.54 -4.41 4.17
C TYR A 44 -18.38 -5.32 2.95
N SER A 45 -19.30 -5.24 1.99
CA SER A 45 -19.24 -6.06 0.77
C SER A 45 -18.08 -5.64 -0.13
N ALA A 46 -17.79 -4.34 -0.26
CA ALA A 46 -16.59 -3.89 -0.97
C ALA A 46 -15.31 -4.40 -0.31
N TRP A 47 -15.20 -4.26 1.02
CA TRP A 47 -14.07 -4.82 1.76
C TRP A 47 -13.93 -6.32 1.55
N TRP A 48 -15.03 -7.07 1.60
CA TRP A 48 -15.05 -8.53 1.45
C TRP A 48 -14.57 -8.95 0.06
N LEU A 49 -15.11 -8.34 -1.00
CA LEU A 49 -14.70 -8.61 -2.39
C LEU A 49 -13.20 -8.39 -2.59
N GLY A 50 -12.65 -7.30 -2.05
CA GLY A 50 -11.22 -7.04 -2.07
C GLY A 50 -10.41 -8.05 -1.24
N ARG A 51 -10.86 -8.38 -0.03
CA ARG A 51 -10.17 -9.31 0.89
C ARG A 51 -10.04 -10.72 0.30
N PHE A 52 -11.03 -11.16 -0.46
CA PHE A 52 -11.07 -12.46 -1.12
C PHE A 52 -10.69 -12.42 -2.60
N ARG A 53 -10.25 -11.25 -3.11
CA ARG A 53 -9.78 -11.03 -4.49
C ARG A 53 -10.78 -11.54 -5.54
N VAL A 54 -12.04 -11.15 -5.38
CA VAL A 54 -13.13 -11.58 -6.27
C VAL A 54 -13.09 -10.80 -7.57
N ASP A 55 -12.56 -11.41 -8.62
CA ASP A 55 -12.49 -10.85 -9.98
C ASP A 55 -13.72 -11.21 -10.83
N ASP A 56 -14.91 -11.02 -10.25
CA ASP A 56 -16.17 -11.15 -10.97
C ASP A 56 -16.45 -9.85 -11.76
N PRO A 57 -16.74 -9.90 -13.08
CA PRO A 57 -16.91 -8.70 -13.87
C PRO A 57 -17.97 -7.73 -13.34
N ILE A 58 -19.08 -8.24 -12.80
CA ILE A 58 -20.17 -7.42 -12.24
C ILE A 58 -19.68 -6.79 -10.93
N ALA A 59 -19.02 -7.56 -10.07
CA ALA A 59 -18.44 -7.02 -8.84
C ALA A 59 -17.41 -5.92 -9.13
N VAL A 60 -16.53 -6.11 -10.11
CA VAL A 60 -15.54 -5.12 -10.53
C VAL A 60 -16.22 -3.85 -11.07
N ASP A 61 -17.19 -3.99 -11.97
CA ASP A 61 -17.90 -2.84 -12.54
C ASP A 61 -18.67 -2.05 -11.45
N LEU A 62 -19.24 -2.73 -10.45
CA LEU A 62 -19.89 -2.09 -9.30
C LEU A 62 -18.90 -1.40 -8.35
N LEU A 63 -17.73 -1.99 -8.12
CA LEU A 63 -16.67 -1.36 -7.33
C LEU A 63 -16.12 -0.12 -8.04
N ILE A 64 -15.98 -0.16 -9.37
CA ILE A 64 -15.62 1.02 -10.17
C ILE A 64 -16.68 2.12 -10.00
N ALA A 65 -17.97 1.79 -10.15
CA ALA A 65 -19.04 2.76 -9.92
C ALA A 65 -19.04 3.33 -8.48
N ALA A 66 -18.67 2.53 -7.49
CA ALA A 66 -18.58 2.94 -6.10
C ALA A 66 -17.41 3.92 -5.81
N LEU A 67 -16.47 4.12 -6.74
CA LEU A 67 -15.47 5.18 -6.65
C LEU A 67 -16.09 6.58 -6.76
N ASP A 68 -17.32 6.68 -7.26
CA ASP A 68 -18.08 7.93 -7.36
C ASP A 68 -19.20 8.03 -6.32
N ASP A 69 -19.22 7.17 -5.30
CA ASP A 69 -20.30 7.15 -4.31
C ASP A 69 -20.48 8.49 -3.57
N GLU A 70 -21.70 9.03 -3.60
CA GLU A 70 -22.08 10.28 -2.93
C GLU A 70 -22.89 10.07 -1.65
N ASP A 71 -23.40 8.86 -1.43
CA ASP A 71 -24.36 8.58 -0.36
C ASP A 71 -23.67 8.35 1.00
N ASP A 72 -22.50 7.71 1.02
CA ASP A 72 -21.76 7.43 2.24
C ASP A 72 -20.80 8.57 2.59
N ARG A 73 -21.17 9.36 3.60
CA ARG A 73 -20.46 10.57 4.03
C ARG A 73 -20.15 10.53 5.52
N THR A 74 -18.90 10.81 5.88
CA THR A 74 -18.54 11.09 7.28
C THR A 74 -18.85 12.54 7.65
N SER A 75 -18.98 12.82 8.94
CA SER A 75 -19.15 14.19 9.46
C SER A 75 -18.00 15.14 9.11
N ALA A 76 -16.82 14.60 8.78
CA ALA A 76 -15.65 15.34 8.33
C ALA A 76 -15.56 15.47 6.79
N GLY A 77 -16.62 15.09 6.06
CA GLY A 77 -16.65 15.15 4.59
C GLY A 77 -15.92 14.01 3.88
N GLY A 78 -15.66 12.90 4.58
CA GLY A 78 -15.02 11.71 4.02
C GLY A 78 -15.98 10.77 3.29
N TYR A 79 -15.44 9.86 2.49
CA TYR A 79 -16.16 8.97 1.57
C TYR A 79 -15.83 7.49 1.86
N PRO A 80 -16.38 6.86 2.93
CA PRO A 80 -15.96 5.51 3.34
C PRO A 80 -16.15 4.46 2.26
N MET A 81 -17.25 4.53 1.50
CA MET A 81 -17.48 3.65 0.36
C MET A 81 -16.39 3.78 -0.72
N ARG A 82 -16.05 5.00 -1.15
CA ARG A 82 -14.98 5.23 -2.16
C ARG A 82 -13.63 4.70 -1.70
N ARG A 83 -13.28 4.94 -0.43
CA ARG A 83 -12.03 4.44 0.16
C ARG A 83 -11.96 2.91 0.11
N ASN A 84 -13.07 2.22 0.41
CA ASN A 84 -13.12 0.76 0.40
C ASN A 84 -13.15 0.19 -1.03
N ALA A 85 -13.89 0.84 -1.94
CA ALA A 85 -13.91 0.50 -3.35
C ALA A 85 -12.51 0.56 -3.96
N ALA A 86 -11.78 1.66 -3.75
CA ALA A 86 -10.40 1.81 -4.23
C ALA A 86 -9.50 0.69 -3.72
N ARG A 87 -9.45 0.46 -2.40
CA ARG A 87 -8.65 -0.63 -1.81
C ARG A 87 -9.03 -2.02 -2.32
N ALA A 88 -10.32 -2.25 -2.57
CA ALA A 88 -10.79 -3.52 -3.08
C ALA A 88 -10.30 -3.76 -4.50
N LEU A 89 -10.40 -2.74 -5.37
CA LEU A 89 -9.92 -2.80 -6.75
C LEU A 89 -8.42 -3.08 -6.84
N GLY A 90 -7.60 -2.45 -5.99
CA GLY A 90 -6.17 -2.75 -5.92
C GLY A 90 -5.87 -4.20 -5.55
N LYS A 91 -6.62 -4.78 -4.59
CA LYS A 91 -6.46 -6.19 -4.19
C LYS A 91 -6.97 -7.19 -5.23
N ILE A 92 -8.02 -6.84 -5.95
CA ILE A 92 -8.57 -7.65 -7.05
C ILE A 92 -7.59 -7.66 -8.23
N ASN A 93 -6.86 -6.56 -8.44
CA ASN A 93 -5.83 -6.43 -9.46
C ASN A 93 -6.37 -6.56 -10.89
N ASN A 94 -7.57 -6.04 -11.15
CA ASN A 94 -8.17 -6.03 -12.49
C ASN A 94 -7.77 -4.75 -13.25
N PRO A 95 -7.17 -4.85 -14.46
CA PRO A 95 -6.74 -3.69 -15.25
C PRO A 95 -7.84 -2.67 -15.59
N LYS A 96 -9.13 -3.07 -15.62
CA LYS A 96 -10.25 -2.13 -15.80
C LYS A 96 -10.27 -1.01 -14.74
N ALA A 97 -9.69 -1.26 -13.57
CA ALA A 97 -9.68 -0.31 -12.47
C ALA A 97 -8.65 0.82 -12.62
N VAL A 98 -7.67 0.70 -13.53
CA VAL A 98 -6.55 1.65 -13.64
C VAL A 98 -7.03 3.08 -13.88
N GLN A 99 -7.82 3.31 -14.94
CA GLN A 99 -8.27 4.65 -15.28
C GLN A 99 -9.20 5.26 -14.20
N PRO A 100 -10.21 4.55 -13.66
CA PRO A 100 -11.01 5.04 -12.54
C PRO A 100 -10.19 5.37 -11.26
N LEU A 101 -9.15 4.59 -10.97
CA LEU A 101 -8.26 4.87 -9.85
C LEU A 101 -7.36 6.10 -10.11
N ILE A 102 -6.91 6.32 -11.35
CA ILE A 102 -6.22 7.55 -11.74
C ILE A 102 -7.10 8.77 -11.48
N GLU A 103 -8.38 8.71 -11.84
CA GLU A 103 -9.35 9.78 -11.59
C GLU A 103 -9.56 10.01 -10.08
N SER A 104 -9.55 8.93 -9.28
CA SER A 104 -9.68 8.99 -7.82
C SER A 104 -8.50 9.68 -7.11
N LEU A 105 -7.34 9.84 -7.76
CA LEU A 105 -6.25 10.69 -7.25
C LEU A 105 -6.65 12.17 -7.16
N GLY A 106 -7.69 12.58 -7.89
CA GLY A 106 -8.29 13.93 -7.85
C GLY A 106 -9.30 14.14 -6.72
N CYS A 107 -9.58 13.13 -5.90
CA CYS A 107 -10.61 13.24 -4.88
C CYS A 107 -10.24 14.25 -3.77
N ALA A 108 -11.22 15.03 -3.31
CA ALA A 108 -11.05 15.94 -2.18
C ALA A 108 -10.67 15.19 -0.89
N ASP A 109 -11.16 13.96 -0.71
CA ASP A 109 -10.86 13.11 0.43
C ASP A 109 -9.46 12.50 0.34
N PHE A 110 -8.59 12.90 1.29
CA PHE A 110 -7.24 12.39 1.44
C PHE A 110 -7.16 10.86 1.40
N TYR A 111 -8.10 10.18 2.07
CA TYR A 111 -8.06 8.74 2.20
C TYR A 111 -8.48 7.99 0.94
N VAL A 112 -9.21 8.65 0.04
CA VAL A 112 -9.49 8.13 -1.30
C VAL A 112 -8.23 8.23 -2.14
N ARG A 113 -7.51 9.37 -2.08
CA ARG A 113 -6.22 9.53 -2.78
C ARG A 113 -5.17 8.53 -2.31
N GLU A 114 -5.07 8.31 -1.00
CA GLU A 114 -4.15 7.32 -0.40
C GLU A 114 -4.47 5.92 -0.90
N ALA A 115 -5.75 5.51 -0.85
CA ALA A 115 -6.20 4.21 -1.33
C ALA A 115 -5.98 4.03 -2.85
N ALA A 116 -6.19 5.09 -3.63
CA ALA A 116 -5.98 5.07 -5.07
C ALA A 116 -4.49 4.91 -5.42
N ALA A 117 -3.60 5.69 -4.81
CA ALA A 117 -2.15 5.57 -5.02
C ALA A 117 -1.62 4.17 -4.68
N GLN A 118 -2.01 3.62 -3.53
CA GLN A 118 -1.67 2.24 -3.14
C GLN A 118 -2.21 1.20 -4.13
N SER A 119 -3.42 1.39 -4.63
CA SER A 119 -4.04 0.44 -5.56
C SER A 119 -3.39 0.50 -6.95
N LEU A 120 -2.97 1.69 -7.39
CA LEU A 120 -2.24 1.89 -8.63
C LEU A 120 -0.84 1.27 -8.58
N GLU A 121 -0.15 1.37 -7.43
CA GLU A 121 1.10 0.64 -7.19
C GLU A 121 0.90 -0.87 -7.37
N MET A 122 -0.15 -1.45 -6.75
CA MET A 122 -0.45 -2.87 -6.84
C MET A 122 -0.76 -3.32 -8.28
N LEU A 123 -1.46 -2.49 -9.05
CA LEU A 123 -1.83 -2.76 -10.44
C LEU A 123 -0.64 -2.74 -11.40
N GLY A 124 0.43 -1.99 -11.07
CA GLY A 124 1.65 -1.98 -11.88
C GLY A 124 1.55 -1.24 -13.22
N ASP A 125 0.42 -0.58 -13.51
CA ASP A 125 0.21 0.11 -14.79
C ASP A 125 0.86 1.51 -14.79
N ARG A 126 1.81 1.71 -15.69
CA ARG A 126 2.60 2.94 -15.79
C ARG A 126 1.83 4.14 -16.37
N SER A 127 0.60 3.98 -16.85
CA SER A 127 -0.23 5.10 -17.31
C SER A 127 -0.58 6.09 -16.19
N CYS A 128 -0.49 5.68 -14.92
CA CYS A 128 -0.77 6.55 -13.77
C CYS A 128 0.37 7.48 -13.37
N LEU A 129 1.57 7.32 -13.94
CA LEU A 129 2.78 8.02 -13.50
C LEU A 129 2.64 9.55 -13.55
N GLU A 130 2.03 10.09 -14.61
CA GLU A 130 1.82 11.55 -14.73
C GLU A 130 0.89 12.08 -13.63
N ALA A 131 -0.17 11.34 -13.30
CA ALA A 131 -1.12 11.73 -12.27
C ALA A 131 -0.50 11.68 -10.87
N LEU A 132 0.31 10.64 -10.58
CA LEU A 132 1.07 10.53 -9.33
C LEU A 132 2.08 11.67 -9.17
N GLN A 133 2.80 12.04 -10.24
CA GLN A 133 3.74 13.17 -10.22
C GLN A 133 3.02 14.51 -9.97
N LYS A 134 1.86 14.74 -10.61
CA LYS A 134 1.03 15.93 -10.36
C LYS A 134 0.54 15.98 -8.91
N LEU A 135 0.16 14.84 -8.33
CA LEU A 135 -0.27 14.76 -6.94
C LEU A 135 0.90 15.03 -5.97
N LEU A 136 2.08 14.45 -6.22
CA LEU A 136 3.31 14.72 -5.46
C LEU A 136 3.66 16.21 -5.45
N ALA A 137 3.52 16.88 -6.59
CA ALA A 137 3.80 18.29 -6.76
C ALA A 137 2.67 19.23 -6.29
N ASN A 138 1.62 18.71 -5.64
CA ASN A 138 0.45 19.46 -5.19
C ASN A 138 -0.28 20.25 -6.31
N GLN A 139 -0.31 19.72 -7.53
CA GLN A 139 -0.87 20.40 -8.70
C GLN A 139 -2.33 20.02 -9.01
N ILE A 140 -3.00 19.28 -8.12
CA ILE A 140 -4.40 18.86 -8.29
C ILE A 140 -5.29 19.79 -7.45
N PRO A 141 -6.09 20.68 -8.06
CA PRO A 141 -6.96 21.59 -7.33
C PRO A 141 -8.04 20.85 -6.52
N GLY A 142 -8.42 21.39 -5.37
CA GLY A 142 -9.52 20.86 -4.55
C GLY A 142 -9.17 19.71 -3.61
N THR A 143 -7.91 19.24 -3.60
CA THR A 143 -7.44 18.26 -2.62
C THR A 143 -7.28 18.88 -1.24
N LEU A 144 -7.76 18.23 -0.18
CA LEU A 144 -7.62 18.66 1.20
C LEU A 144 -6.75 17.68 2.01
N PRO A 145 -5.99 18.15 3.03
CA PRO A 145 -5.29 17.27 3.96
C PRO A 145 -6.27 16.39 4.74
N ALA A 146 -5.80 15.28 5.32
CA ALA A 146 -6.64 14.50 6.23
C ALA A 146 -6.95 15.33 7.49
N PRO A 147 -8.17 15.24 8.06
CA PRO A 147 -8.54 15.94 9.30
C PRO A 147 -7.57 15.73 10.48
N GLU A 148 -7.00 14.54 10.56
CA GLU A 148 -6.05 14.07 11.57
C GLU A 148 -4.58 14.21 11.15
N LYS A 149 -4.28 14.40 9.86
CA LYS A 149 -2.92 14.65 9.34
C LYS A 149 -2.83 16.05 8.72
N LYS A 150 -3.08 17.08 9.52
CA LYS A 150 -3.17 18.47 9.03
C LYS A 150 -1.87 18.97 8.39
N ASP A 151 -0.74 18.42 8.82
CA ASP A 151 0.59 18.77 8.34
C ASP A 151 0.96 18.06 7.02
N LEU A 152 0.08 17.16 6.54
CA LEU A 152 0.25 16.40 5.29
C LEU A 152 -0.87 16.72 4.31
N ALA A 153 -0.58 17.56 3.32
CA ALA A 153 -1.52 17.87 2.25
C ALA A 153 -1.87 16.64 1.39
N GLN A 154 -0.91 15.71 1.22
CA GLN A 154 -1.04 14.54 0.35
C GLN A 154 -0.52 13.28 1.03
N PRO A 155 -0.96 12.08 0.59
CA PRO A 155 -0.41 10.81 1.02
C PRO A 155 0.96 10.57 0.36
N TYR A 156 1.94 11.41 0.70
CA TYR A 156 3.26 11.41 0.04
C TYR A 156 3.92 10.04 0.05
N ASP A 157 3.85 9.33 1.17
CA ASP A 157 4.39 7.99 1.29
C ASP A 157 3.82 7.02 0.23
N ALA A 158 2.50 6.93 0.10
CA ALA A 158 1.88 6.08 -0.92
C ALA A 158 2.23 6.51 -2.36
N ILE A 159 2.38 7.82 -2.60
CA ILE A 159 2.75 8.34 -3.92
C ILE A 159 4.20 7.99 -4.25
N LEU A 160 5.11 8.19 -3.30
CA LEU A 160 6.54 7.90 -3.43
C LEU A 160 6.76 6.40 -3.66
N GLU A 161 6.13 5.56 -2.84
CA GLU A 161 6.13 4.10 -2.99
C GLU A 161 5.67 3.66 -4.38
N ALA A 162 4.54 4.20 -4.86
CA ALA A 162 4.03 3.93 -6.19
C ALA A 162 5.00 4.34 -7.30
N LEU A 163 5.56 5.55 -7.23
CA LEU A 163 6.52 6.05 -8.23
C LEU A 163 7.80 5.19 -8.29
N GLY A 164 8.30 4.75 -7.12
CA GLY A 164 9.43 3.85 -7.00
C GLY A 164 9.15 2.49 -7.65
N THR A 165 8.09 1.82 -7.20
CA THR A 165 7.68 0.49 -7.69
C THR A 165 7.38 0.49 -9.19
N LEU A 166 6.76 1.55 -9.70
CA LEU A 166 6.41 1.70 -11.11
C LEU A 166 7.59 2.14 -11.99
N GLY A 167 8.77 2.42 -11.42
CA GLY A 167 9.98 2.75 -12.17
C GLY A 167 9.92 4.12 -12.85
N ALA A 168 9.42 5.14 -12.16
CA ALA A 168 9.37 6.54 -12.61
C ALA A 168 10.72 7.25 -12.47
N VAL A 169 11.72 6.85 -13.27
CA VAL A 169 13.10 7.38 -13.18
C VAL A 169 13.14 8.91 -13.36
N GLU A 170 12.25 9.44 -14.19
CA GLU A 170 12.12 10.88 -14.45
C GLU A 170 11.64 11.66 -13.22
N ALA A 171 11.04 10.99 -12.23
CA ALA A 171 10.56 11.59 -10.99
C ALA A 171 11.64 11.76 -9.92
N ILE A 172 12.87 11.23 -10.11
CA ILE A 172 13.96 11.31 -9.13
C ILE A 172 14.17 12.74 -8.59
N PRO A 173 14.27 13.80 -9.40
CA PRO A 173 14.48 15.16 -8.88
C PRO A 173 13.31 15.68 -8.02
N MET A 174 12.09 15.16 -8.22
CA MET A 174 10.93 15.51 -7.39
C MET A 174 10.88 14.71 -6.09
N ILE A 175 11.46 13.51 -6.07
CA ILE A 175 11.50 12.60 -4.93
C ILE A 175 12.64 12.97 -3.96
N GLU A 176 13.80 13.36 -4.48
CA GLU A 176 15.02 13.63 -3.70
C GLU A 176 14.79 14.56 -2.48
N PRO A 177 14.03 15.67 -2.55
CA PRO A 177 13.79 16.52 -1.38
C PRO A 177 13.11 15.80 -0.21
N PHE A 178 12.34 14.74 -0.48
CA PHE A 178 11.62 13.99 0.56
C PHE A 178 12.54 13.09 1.39
N LEU A 179 13.81 12.87 0.99
CA LEU A 179 14.82 12.17 1.80
C LEU A 179 15.18 12.91 3.10
N SER A 180 14.83 14.19 3.19
CA SER A 180 15.02 15.03 4.39
C SER A 180 13.69 15.45 5.03
N HIS A 181 12.58 14.77 4.72
CA HIS A 181 11.26 15.12 5.24
C HIS A 181 11.17 14.86 6.76
N GLU A 182 10.55 15.78 7.51
CA GLU A 182 10.44 15.71 8.98
C GLU A 182 9.67 14.48 9.47
N ILE A 183 8.66 14.06 8.69
CA ILE A 183 7.89 12.84 8.95
C ILE A 183 8.67 11.63 8.41
N GLU A 184 9.14 10.77 9.32
CA GLU A 184 10.00 9.64 9.00
C GLU A 184 9.39 8.64 8.03
N ARG A 185 8.07 8.38 8.11
CA ARG A 185 7.38 7.50 7.15
C ARG A 185 7.53 8.03 5.71
N VAL A 186 7.49 9.34 5.51
CA VAL A 186 7.70 9.97 4.20
C VAL A 186 9.17 9.90 3.80
N LYS A 187 10.09 10.13 4.75
CA LYS A 187 11.54 9.96 4.57
C LYS A 187 11.89 8.56 4.05
N PHE A 188 11.35 7.53 4.68
CA PHE A 188 11.61 6.13 4.32
C PHE A 188 10.92 5.73 3.01
N ALA A 189 9.70 6.19 2.74
CA ALA A 189 9.07 6.00 1.44
C ALA A 189 9.89 6.63 0.29
N ALA A 190 10.48 7.81 0.52
CA ALA A 190 11.39 8.43 -0.44
C ALA A 190 12.67 7.59 -0.63
N ALA A 191 13.27 7.09 0.45
CA ALA A 191 14.44 6.21 0.38
C ALA A 191 14.14 4.92 -0.40
N ARG A 192 13.00 4.29 -0.13
CA ARG A 192 12.51 3.14 -0.90
C ARG A 192 12.43 3.44 -2.40
N ALA A 193 11.78 4.54 -2.76
CA ALA A 193 11.63 4.93 -4.16
C ALA A 193 12.99 5.22 -4.80
N MET A 194 13.85 5.99 -4.13
CA MET A 194 15.19 6.31 -4.61
C MET A 194 16.06 5.07 -4.79
N TYR A 195 15.96 4.07 -3.90
CA TYR A 195 16.63 2.78 -4.09
C TYR A 195 16.20 2.11 -5.40
N GLN A 196 14.89 1.91 -5.58
CA GLN A 196 14.35 1.23 -6.76
C GLN A 196 14.69 1.96 -8.06
N LEU A 197 14.58 3.28 -8.08
CA LEU A 197 14.83 4.08 -9.28
C LEU A 197 16.32 4.20 -9.61
N THR A 198 17.19 4.30 -8.59
CA THR A 198 18.65 4.39 -8.79
C THR A 198 19.23 3.08 -9.32
N LEU A 199 18.65 1.93 -8.97
CA LEU A 199 19.03 0.64 -9.56
C LEU A 199 18.79 0.56 -11.07
N LEU A 200 17.85 1.36 -11.60
CA LEU A 200 17.56 1.43 -13.04
C LEU A 200 18.47 2.43 -13.77
N GLY A 201 19.25 3.23 -13.03
CA GLY A 201 20.08 4.31 -13.56
C GLY A 201 21.53 3.91 -13.87
N GLU A 202 22.36 4.91 -14.17
CA GLU A 202 23.76 4.72 -14.59
C GLU A 202 24.70 4.29 -13.45
N ASN A 203 24.33 4.56 -12.19
CA ASN A 203 25.14 4.21 -11.01
C ASN A 203 24.35 3.44 -9.93
N PRO A 204 24.02 2.16 -10.17
CA PRO A 204 23.26 1.33 -9.23
C PRO A 204 23.94 1.17 -7.86
N ALA A 205 25.27 1.27 -7.78
CA ALA A 205 26.00 1.15 -6.52
C ALA A 205 25.64 2.25 -5.51
N SER A 206 25.24 3.43 -6.01
CA SER A 206 24.78 4.53 -5.16
C SER A 206 23.40 4.28 -4.53
N ALA A 207 22.65 3.26 -4.98
CA ALA A 207 21.36 2.91 -4.39
C ALA A 207 21.50 2.40 -2.96
N ASN A 208 22.64 1.76 -2.61
CA ASN A 208 22.86 1.14 -1.30
C ASN A 208 22.65 2.12 -0.13
N GLN A 209 23.02 3.39 -0.29
CA GLN A 209 22.81 4.41 0.74
C GLN A 209 21.33 4.54 1.15
N TYR A 210 20.40 4.36 0.21
CA TYR A 210 18.96 4.43 0.48
C TYR A 210 18.46 3.15 1.15
N GLY A 211 19.05 2.00 0.82
CA GLY A 211 18.81 0.74 1.53
C GLY A 211 19.28 0.82 2.98
N ASP A 212 20.43 1.44 3.21
CA ASP A 212 20.99 1.67 4.55
C ASP A 212 20.10 2.63 5.36
N MET A 213 19.52 3.66 4.76
CA MET A 213 18.51 4.50 5.42
C MET A 213 17.30 3.68 5.90
N LEU A 214 16.84 2.69 5.14
CA LEU A 214 15.71 1.84 5.57
C LEU A 214 16.10 0.90 6.73
N ILE A 215 17.37 0.51 6.84
CA ILE A 215 17.88 -0.23 8.00
C ILE A 215 17.75 0.60 9.28
N GLU A 216 17.90 1.93 9.21
CA GLU A 216 17.64 2.82 10.37
C GLU A 216 16.18 2.67 10.85
N GLY A 217 15.23 2.62 9.92
CA GLY A 217 13.80 2.45 10.22
C GLY A 217 13.48 1.12 10.92
N LEU A 218 14.24 0.06 10.66
CA LEU A 218 14.11 -1.23 11.35
C LEU A 218 14.47 -1.16 12.84
N GLN A 219 15.31 -0.19 13.24
CA GLN A 219 15.73 0.02 14.62
C GLN A 219 14.96 1.16 15.31
N HIS A 220 13.94 1.72 14.67
CA HIS A 220 13.19 2.85 15.20
C HIS A 220 12.40 2.51 16.47
N ASP A 221 12.21 3.47 17.37
CA ASP A 221 11.51 3.27 18.65
C ASP A 221 10.02 2.95 18.44
N GLU A 222 9.40 3.56 17.43
CA GLU A 222 7.99 3.33 17.09
C GLU A 222 7.78 2.04 16.30
N LEU A 223 6.94 1.14 16.82
CA LEU A 223 6.59 -0.12 16.18
C LEU A 223 6.06 0.07 14.76
N GLN A 224 5.25 1.11 14.53
CA GLN A 224 4.65 1.34 13.22
C GLN A 224 5.70 1.67 12.15
N ILE A 225 6.74 2.43 12.49
CA ILE A 225 7.86 2.73 11.60
C ILE A 225 8.65 1.46 11.29
N ARG A 226 8.94 0.62 12.30
CA ARG A 226 9.62 -0.67 12.07
C ARG A 226 8.84 -1.58 11.12
N ARG A 227 7.51 -1.64 11.26
CA ARG A 227 6.65 -2.43 10.37
C ARG A 227 6.68 -1.91 8.93
N THR A 228 6.64 -0.60 8.73
CA THR A 228 6.77 0.02 7.40
C THR A 228 8.15 -0.26 6.81
N ALA A 229 9.23 -0.06 7.57
CA ALA A 229 10.59 -0.36 7.11
C ALA A 229 10.77 -1.84 6.72
N LEU A 230 10.17 -2.79 7.46
CA LEU A 230 10.15 -4.20 7.06
C LEU A 230 9.49 -4.42 5.70
N ALA A 231 8.35 -3.79 5.45
CA ALA A 231 7.66 -3.87 4.16
C ALA A 231 8.53 -3.26 3.05
N ASP A 232 9.10 -2.09 3.29
CA ASP A 232 9.91 -1.36 2.30
C ASP A 232 11.18 -2.12 1.92
N VAL A 233 11.95 -2.59 2.91
CA VAL A 233 13.17 -3.37 2.69
C VAL A 233 12.87 -4.65 1.92
N GLY A 234 11.76 -5.32 2.24
CA GLY A 234 11.31 -6.52 1.52
C GLY A 234 10.93 -6.21 0.08
N ALA A 235 10.21 -5.12 -0.16
CA ALA A 235 9.77 -4.70 -1.49
C ALA A 235 10.95 -4.34 -2.41
N ILE A 236 12.02 -3.75 -1.86
CA ILE A 236 13.23 -3.42 -2.63
C ILE A 236 14.22 -4.58 -2.75
N GLY A 237 14.10 -5.60 -1.90
CA GLY A 237 14.97 -6.78 -1.92
C GLY A 237 16.42 -6.51 -1.47
N TYR A 238 16.63 -5.59 -0.53
CA TYR A 238 17.99 -5.18 -0.13
C TYR A 238 18.66 -6.20 0.80
N PHE A 239 19.54 -7.05 0.25
CA PHE A 239 20.15 -8.18 0.98
C PHE A 239 20.93 -7.82 2.25
N ASN A 240 21.61 -6.66 2.25
CA ASN A 240 22.40 -6.24 3.40
C ASN A 240 21.54 -6.01 4.65
N ALA A 241 20.22 -5.84 4.49
CA ALA A 241 19.30 -5.68 5.60
C ALA A 241 18.89 -7.01 6.26
N ALA A 242 19.23 -8.18 5.71
CA ALA A 242 18.77 -9.48 6.26
C ALA A 242 19.06 -9.67 7.76
N PRO A 243 20.26 -9.37 8.29
CA PRO A 243 20.51 -9.46 9.73
C PRO A 243 19.66 -8.47 10.54
N ALA A 244 19.48 -7.25 10.03
CA ALA A 244 18.66 -6.23 10.69
C ALA A 244 17.18 -6.63 10.71
N ILE A 245 16.65 -7.20 9.62
CA ILE A 245 15.29 -7.74 9.54
C ILE A 245 15.08 -8.82 10.62
N ALA A 246 15.99 -9.79 10.72
CA ALA A 246 15.89 -10.87 11.70
C ALA A 246 15.86 -10.32 13.14
N ALA A 247 16.73 -9.35 13.44
CA ALA A 247 16.86 -8.72 14.75
C ALA A 247 15.76 -7.70 15.10
N THR A 248 15.00 -7.22 14.11
CA THR A 248 13.97 -6.17 14.30
C THR A 248 12.93 -6.56 15.36
N LEU A 249 12.54 -5.64 16.25
CA LEU A 249 11.48 -5.92 17.23
C LEU A 249 10.08 -5.72 16.62
N ALA A 250 9.60 -6.72 15.88
CA ALA A 250 8.28 -6.75 15.25
C ALA A 250 7.77 -8.20 15.11
N GLU A 251 6.55 -8.38 14.60
CA GLU A 251 5.97 -9.69 14.36
C GLU A 251 6.80 -10.52 13.37
N ASN A 252 7.04 -11.80 13.69
CA ASN A 252 7.78 -12.71 12.80
C ASN A 252 7.13 -12.83 11.41
N SER A 253 5.80 -12.72 11.32
CA SER A 253 5.09 -12.74 10.03
C SER A 253 5.55 -11.62 9.09
N LEU A 254 5.80 -10.42 9.61
CA LEU A 254 6.30 -9.29 8.80
C LEU A 254 7.77 -9.46 8.44
N LYS A 255 8.59 -9.98 9.37
CA LYS A 255 10.00 -10.31 9.08
C LYS A 255 10.09 -11.36 7.97
N LEU A 256 9.29 -12.42 8.04
CA LEU A 256 9.24 -13.47 7.03
C LEU A 256 8.80 -12.95 5.66
N ILE A 257 7.81 -12.06 5.61
CA ILE A 257 7.42 -11.38 4.35
C ILE A 257 8.58 -10.55 3.79
N SER A 258 9.31 -9.84 4.65
CA SER A 258 10.46 -9.03 4.25
C SER A 258 11.62 -9.88 3.71
N LEU A 259 12.03 -10.91 4.45
CA LEU A 259 13.08 -11.86 4.02
C LEU A 259 12.69 -12.62 2.75
N LYS A 260 11.41 -12.96 2.59
CA LYS A 260 10.88 -13.52 1.34
C LYS A 260 11.06 -12.55 0.18
N GLY A 261 10.79 -11.26 0.37
CA GLY A 261 10.99 -10.23 -0.65
C GLY A 261 12.45 -10.12 -1.13
N LEU A 262 13.41 -10.21 -0.21
CA LEU A 262 14.85 -10.33 -0.54
C LEU A 262 15.09 -11.51 -1.49
N LEU A 263 14.65 -12.72 -1.10
CA LEU A 263 14.85 -13.92 -1.92
C LEU A 263 14.22 -13.80 -3.31
N GLU A 264 12.98 -13.31 -3.39
CA GLU A 264 12.25 -13.16 -4.66
C GLU A 264 12.98 -12.24 -5.63
N LYS A 265 13.46 -11.09 -5.14
CA LYS A 265 14.18 -10.12 -5.99
C LYS A 265 15.51 -10.67 -6.51
N GLN A 266 16.23 -11.45 -5.70
CA GLN A 266 17.46 -12.10 -6.17
C GLN A 266 17.17 -13.17 -7.23
N ILE A 267 16.12 -13.96 -7.04
CA ILE A 267 15.71 -14.99 -8.00
C ILE A 267 15.32 -14.34 -9.33
N GLU A 268 14.52 -13.27 -9.29
CA GLU A 268 14.16 -12.47 -10.47
C GLU A 268 15.40 -11.94 -11.20
N HIS A 269 16.36 -11.37 -10.45
CA HIS A 269 17.62 -10.87 -11.01
C HIS A 269 18.46 -11.97 -11.67
N ASN A 270 18.64 -13.10 -11.00
CA ASN A 270 19.39 -14.25 -11.51
C ASN A 270 18.74 -14.83 -12.78
N HIS A 271 17.40 -14.93 -12.82
CA HIS A 271 16.68 -15.36 -14.03
C HIS A 271 16.84 -14.37 -15.18
N ALA A 272 16.78 -13.06 -14.91
CA ALA A 272 16.99 -12.04 -15.94
C ALA A 272 18.39 -12.12 -16.55
N GLN A 273 19.43 -12.26 -15.72
CA GLN A 273 20.81 -12.43 -16.18
C GLN A 273 21.01 -13.73 -16.99
N SER A 274 20.45 -14.85 -16.51
CA SER A 274 20.52 -16.14 -17.20
C SER A 274 19.88 -16.08 -18.59
N LYS A 275 18.70 -15.46 -18.73
CA LYS A 275 18.03 -15.25 -20.03
C LYS A 275 18.85 -14.40 -21.00
N MET A 276 19.62 -13.43 -20.50
CA MET A 276 20.51 -12.62 -21.35
C MET A 276 21.74 -13.40 -21.83
N GLN A 277 22.16 -14.44 -21.09
CA GLN A 277 23.37 -15.22 -21.37
C GLN A 277 23.09 -16.54 -22.11
N ALA A 278 21.88 -17.09 -21.98
CA ALA A 278 21.52 -18.39 -22.57
C ALA A 278 20.93 -18.26 -23.98
N ASN A 279 21.63 -18.84 -24.96
CA ASN A 279 21.13 -19.10 -26.32
C ASN A 279 20.49 -20.51 -26.46
N SER A 280 20.04 -21.14 -25.36
CA SER A 280 19.59 -22.55 -25.35
C SER A 280 18.32 -22.82 -24.51
N HIS A 281 17.53 -23.80 -24.96
CA HIS A 281 16.20 -24.20 -24.47
C HIS A 281 16.19 -25.10 -23.20
N SER A 282 17.09 -24.88 -22.25
CA SER A 282 17.02 -25.58 -20.96
C SER A 282 17.07 -24.59 -19.82
N ASP A 283 16.02 -24.53 -19.01
CA ASP A 283 15.96 -23.74 -17.77
C ASP A 283 16.88 -24.41 -16.74
N PRO A 284 18.11 -23.90 -16.50
CA PRO A 284 19.01 -24.51 -15.53
C PRO A 284 18.47 -24.20 -14.13
N LEU A 285 18.43 -25.20 -13.26
CA LEU A 285 18.24 -24.96 -11.82
C LEU A 285 19.27 -23.92 -11.37
N LEU A 286 18.81 -22.71 -11.02
CA LEU A 286 19.69 -21.65 -10.56
C LEU A 286 20.29 -22.06 -9.20
N PRO A 287 21.62 -22.03 -9.05
CA PRO A 287 22.26 -22.39 -7.80
C PRO A 287 21.87 -21.39 -6.69
N VAL A 288 21.63 -21.92 -5.49
CA VAL A 288 21.42 -21.12 -4.29
C VAL A 288 22.76 -20.51 -3.89
N SER A 289 22.82 -19.17 -3.83
CA SER A 289 24.02 -18.46 -3.35
C SER A 289 24.16 -18.56 -1.83
N GLU A 290 25.36 -18.29 -1.30
CA GLU A 290 25.59 -18.34 0.15
C GLU A 290 24.78 -17.26 0.89
N GLU A 291 24.57 -16.10 0.25
CA GLU A 291 23.71 -15.04 0.75
C GLU A 291 22.24 -15.48 0.83
N MET A 292 21.73 -16.16 -0.22
CA MET A 292 20.38 -16.74 -0.20
C MET A 292 20.25 -17.80 0.91
N ALA A 293 21.26 -18.65 1.07
CA ALA A 293 21.29 -19.65 2.15
C ALA A 293 21.31 -19.02 3.54
N GLN A 294 21.99 -17.87 3.71
CA GLN A 294 21.97 -17.11 4.95
C GLN A 294 20.59 -16.51 5.24
N VAL A 295 19.91 -15.96 4.23
CA VAL A 295 18.53 -15.44 4.39
C VAL A 295 17.56 -16.57 4.76
N MET A 296 17.65 -17.73 4.12
CA MET A 296 16.82 -18.90 4.46
C MET A 296 17.04 -19.37 5.90
N ARG A 297 18.29 -19.37 6.39
CA ARG A 297 18.58 -19.67 7.81
C ARG A 297 17.89 -18.69 8.77
N PHE A 298 17.90 -17.39 8.46
CA PHE A 298 17.14 -16.42 9.27
C PHE A 298 15.63 -16.68 9.23
N MET A 299 15.09 -17.12 8.09
CA MET A 299 13.67 -17.48 8.00
C MET A 299 13.35 -18.70 8.87
N ASP A 300 14.18 -19.74 8.84
CA ASP A 300 14.01 -20.95 9.64
C ASP A 300 14.01 -20.67 11.15
N GLU A 301 14.80 -19.69 11.61
CA GLU A 301 14.86 -19.27 13.02
C GLU A 301 13.61 -18.51 13.50
N LEU A 302 12.75 -18.06 12.58
CA LEU A 302 11.55 -17.27 12.87
C LEU A 302 10.24 -18.08 12.88
N LEU A 303 10.31 -19.37 12.56
CA LEU A 303 9.20 -20.34 12.54
C LEU A 303 9.01 -21.02 13.91
#